data_AF-A0A172RX46-F1
#
_entry.id   AF-A0A172RX46-F1
#
_cell.length_a   1.000
_cell.length_b   1.000
_cell.length_c   1.000
_cell.angle_alpha   90.00
_cell.angle_beta   90.00
_cell.angle_gamma   90.00
#
_symmetry.space_group_name_H-M   'P 1'
#
loop_
_entity.id
_entity.type
_entity.pdbx_description
1 polymer ?
#
loop_
_entity_poly.entity_id
_entity_poly.type
_entity_poly.pdbx_seq_one_letter_code
_entity_poly.pdbx_strand_id
1 'polypeptide(L)'
;MARKFSYFMNWLNGILAPLCGAWMMASALVSLPLSWNDWMPLSIYDPFPFHDVFFTSHFWPGLALLLVNGVPNIIALAVKSRGNESAWIAWCAIAGIMLLIWTITELVLIPNGLSIIYFILGALQLVAALRMKKQL
;
A
#
# COMPACT_ATOMS: atom_id res chain seq x y z
N MET A 1 -6.29 -21.80 -4.22
CA MET A 1 -6.93 -20.52 -3.84
C MET A 1 -5.91 -19.46 -3.41
N ALA A 2 -5.00 -19.74 -2.47
CA ALA A 2 -3.97 -18.81 -1.97
C ALA A 2 -3.10 -18.15 -3.07
N ARG A 3 -2.68 -18.90 -4.09
CA ARG A 3 -1.92 -18.37 -5.24
C ARG A 3 -2.70 -17.31 -6.03
N LYS A 4 -3.95 -17.61 -6.38
CA LYS A 4 -4.82 -16.70 -7.13
C LYS A 4 -5.10 -15.43 -6.32
N PHE A 5 -5.34 -15.57 -5.02
CA PHE A 5 -5.55 -14.43 -4.12
C PHE A 5 -4.32 -13.53 -4.02
N SER A 6 -3.13 -14.11 -3.79
CA SER A 6 -1.90 -13.30 -3.70
C SER A 6 -1.58 -12.61 -5.03
N TYR A 7 -1.83 -13.27 -6.15
CA TYR A 7 -1.68 -12.67 -7.47
C TYR A 7 -2.66 -11.51 -7.71
N PHE A 8 -3.92 -11.68 -7.30
CA PHE A 8 -4.92 -10.60 -7.32
C PHE A 8 -4.48 -9.41 -6.46
N MET A 9 -4.04 -9.65 -5.21
CA MET A 9 -3.56 -8.59 -4.31
C MET A 9 -2.37 -7.83 -4.89
N ASN A 10 -1.43 -8.55 -5.51
CA ASN A 10 -0.28 -7.92 -6.14
C ASN A 10 -0.69 -7.00 -7.31
N TRP A 11 -1.69 -7.40 -8.11
CA TRP A 11 -2.24 -6.54 -9.15
C TRP A 11 -3.03 -5.36 -8.59
N LEU A 12 -3.90 -5.63 -7.60
CA LEU A 12 -4.73 -4.61 -6.97
C LEU A 12 -3.87 -3.49 -6.36
N ASN A 13 -2.97 -3.84 -5.44
CA ASN A 13 -2.11 -2.86 -4.79
C ASN A 13 -1.01 -2.34 -5.70
N GLY A 14 -0.52 -3.16 -6.64
CA GLY A 14 0.46 -2.77 -7.64
C GLY A 14 -0.07 -1.75 -8.66
N ILE A 15 -1.39 -1.59 -8.78
CA ILE A 15 -2.02 -0.53 -9.59
C ILE A 15 -2.54 0.59 -8.69
N LEU A 16 -3.36 0.27 -7.69
CA LEU A 16 -4.04 1.27 -6.88
C LEU A 16 -3.08 2.13 -6.06
N ALA A 17 -2.08 1.53 -5.39
CA ALA A 17 -1.17 2.31 -4.57
C ALA A 17 -0.31 3.29 -5.41
N PRO A 18 0.22 2.89 -6.59
CA PRO A 18 0.87 3.86 -7.47
C PRO A 18 -0.06 4.93 -8.03
N LEU A 19 -1.29 4.57 -8.45
CA LEU A 19 -2.22 5.56 -9.00
C LEU A 19 -2.66 6.57 -7.93
N CYS A 20 -3.08 6.10 -6.76
CA CYS A 20 -3.45 6.98 -5.64
C CYS A 20 -2.25 7.78 -5.15
N GLY A 21 -1.07 7.15 -4.99
CA GLY A 21 0.15 7.84 -4.56
C GLY A 21 0.58 8.92 -5.56
N ALA A 22 0.55 8.63 -6.85
CA ALA A 22 0.85 9.59 -7.91
C ALA A 22 -0.17 10.74 -7.95
N TRP A 23 -1.46 10.44 -7.78
CA TRP A 23 -2.50 11.46 -7.67
C TRP A 23 -2.25 12.39 -6.50
N MET A 24 -1.97 11.84 -5.31
CA MET A 24 -1.64 12.62 -4.10
C MET A 24 -0.43 13.52 -4.32
N MET A 25 0.64 12.99 -4.93
CA MET A 25 1.83 13.77 -5.28
C MET A 25 1.54 14.87 -6.31
N ALA A 26 0.79 14.56 -7.37
CA ALA A 26 0.44 15.54 -8.40
C ALA A 26 -0.43 16.67 -7.82
N SER A 27 -1.40 16.32 -6.97
CA SER A 27 -2.27 17.28 -6.27
C SER A 27 -1.50 18.22 -5.34
N ALA A 28 -0.34 17.79 -4.83
CA ALA A 28 0.54 18.62 -4.02
C ALA A 28 1.37 19.60 -4.87
N LEU A 29 1.64 19.29 -6.14
CA LEU A 29 2.51 20.08 -7.02
C LEU A 29 1.74 21.00 -7.96
N VAL A 30 0.53 20.62 -8.36
CA VAL A 30 -0.30 21.37 -9.32
C VAL A 30 -1.77 21.38 -8.89
N SER A 31 -2.47 22.47 -9.21
CA SER A 31 -3.91 22.58 -9.02
C SER A 31 -4.65 21.73 -10.06
N LEU A 32 -5.03 20.52 -9.67
CA LEU A 32 -5.84 19.63 -10.51
C LEU A 32 -7.33 19.99 -10.39
N PRO A 33 -8.14 19.78 -11.45
CA PRO A 33 -9.60 19.95 -11.38
C PRO A 33 -10.27 19.03 -10.34
N LEU A 34 -9.63 17.91 -10.04
CA LEU A 34 -10.02 16.98 -8.98
C LEU A 34 -8.77 16.71 -8.13
N SER A 35 -8.53 17.57 -7.14
CA SER A 35 -7.32 17.51 -6.32
C SER A 35 -7.56 16.66 -5.08
N TRP A 36 -6.55 15.91 -4.65
CA TRP A 36 -6.59 15.22 -3.35
C TRP A 36 -6.74 16.20 -2.18
N ASN A 37 -6.28 17.45 -2.35
CA ASN A 37 -6.44 18.51 -1.36
C ASN A 37 -7.90 18.85 -1.07
N ASP A 38 -8.81 18.61 -2.03
CA ASP A 38 -10.26 18.87 -1.87
C ASP A 38 -10.96 17.73 -1.11
N TRP A 39 -10.41 16.51 -1.20
CA TRP A 39 -11.00 15.30 -0.62
C TRP A 39 -10.48 15.01 0.78
N MET A 40 -9.25 15.41 1.08
CA MET A 40 -8.60 15.12 2.34
C MET A 40 -7.85 16.35 2.85
N PRO A 41 -8.34 17.00 3.92
CA PRO A 41 -7.64 18.14 4.49
C PRO A 41 -6.34 17.68 5.16
N LEU A 42 -5.30 18.51 5.09
CA LEU A 42 -4.00 18.21 5.70
C LEU A 42 -4.08 18.04 7.22
N SER A 43 -5.09 18.62 7.88
CA SER A 43 -5.34 18.46 9.32
C SER A 43 -5.60 17.02 9.73
N ILE A 44 -5.91 16.12 8.79
CA ILE A 44 -6.01 14.70 9.08
C ILE A 44 -4.68 14.12 9.57
N TYR A 45 -3.56 14.77 9.21
CA TYR A 45 -2.21 14.33 9.55
C TYR A 45 -1.67 14.90 10.85
N ASP A 46 -2.38 15.81 11.51
CA ASP A 46 -1.97 16.40 12.80
C ASP A 46 -1.57 15.36 13.88
N PRO A 47 -2.20 14.16 13.94
CA PRO A 47 -1.78 13.11 14.88
C PRO A 47 -0.41 12.49 14.57
N PHE A 48 0.14 12.68 13.36
CA PHE A 48 1.44 12.10 13.00
C PHE A 48 2.61 12.87 13.65
N PRO A 49 3.63 12.15 14.13
CA PRO A 49 4.87 12.78 14.54
C PRO A 49 5.51 13.48 13.33
N PHE A 50 6.06 14.67 13.55
CA PHE A 50 6.68 15.50 12.49
C PHE A 50 5.73 15.91 11.36
N HIS A 51 4.43 16.08 11.64
CA HIS A 51 3.45 16.57 10.66
C HIS A 51 3.87 17.92 10.04
N ASP A 52 4.47 18.80 10.84
CA ASP A 52 5.00 20.10 10.40
C ASP A 52 6.11 20.03 9.34
N VAL A 53 6.75 18.86 9.18
CA VAL A 53 7.86 18.66 8.23
C VAL A 53 7.40 17.86 7.02
N PHE A 54 6.79 16.69 7.26
CA PHE A 54 6.46 15.75 6.19
C PHE A 54 5.03 15.87 5.67
N PHE A 55 4.12 16.47 6.44
CA PHE A 55 2.70 16.50 6.11
C PHE A 55 2.20 17.92 5.79
N THR A 56 3.12 18.81 5.39
CA THR A 56 2.84 20.13 4.82
C THR A 56 2.21 20.07 3.43
N SER A 57 2.25 18.90 2.79
CA SER A 57 1.59 18.61 1.51
C SER A 57 1.33 17.10 1.36
N HIS A 58 0.43 16.73 0.45
CA HIS A 58 0.15 15.32 0.10
C HIS A 58 1.29 14.61 -0.66
N PHE A 59 2.40 15.30 -0.93
CA PHE A 59 3.52 14.74 -1.66
C PHE A 59 4.16 13.56 -0.93
N TRP A 60 4.56 13.75 0.33
CA TRP A 60 5.24 12.70 1.10
C TRP A 60 4.33 11.51 1.41
N PRO A 61 3.05 11.69 1.81
CA PRO A 61 2.14 10.57 1.98
C PRO A 61 1.91 9.79 0.68
N GLY A 62 1.77 10.49 -0.45
CA GLY A 62 1.61 9.85 -1.76
C GLY A 62 2.85 9.05 -2.17
N LEU A 63 4.04 9.59 -1.93
CA LEU A 63 5.30 8.89 -2.17
C LEU A 63 5.43 7.66 -1.25
N ALA A 64 5.08 7.79 0.03
CA ALA A 64 5.10 6.68 0.97
C ALA A 64 4.13 5.58 0.56
N LEU A 65 2.92 5.91 0.10
CA LEU A 65 1.94 4.94 -0.39
C LEU A 65 2.48 4.16 -1.60
N LEU A 66 3.08 4.87 -2.56
CA LEU A 66 3.72 4.27 -3.73
C LEU A 66 4.85 3.31 -3.32
N LEU A 67 5.76 3.75 -2.45
CA LEU A 67 6.96 2.99 -2.08
C LEU A 67 6.66 1.82 -1.14
N VAL A 68 5.79 2.01 -0.15
CA VAL A 68 5.52 1.00 0.89
C VAL A 68 4.50 -0.02 0.41
N ASN A 69 3.49 0.39 -0.37
CA ASN A 69 2.43 -0.52 -0.81
C ASN A 69 2.51 -0.84 -2.30
N GLY A 70 2.87 0.11 -3.17
CA GLY A 70 2.95 -0.14 -4.61
C GLY A 70 4.14 -1.01 -5.00
N VAL A 71 5.36 -0.53 -4.70
CA VAL A 71 6.61 -1.15 -5.14
C VAL A 71 6.73 -2.64 -4.77
N PRO A 72 6.44 -3.09 -3.53
CA PRO A 72 6.57 -4.52 -3.19
C PRO A 72 5.64 -5.41 -4.01
N ASN A 73 4.42 -4.94 -4.29
CA ASN A 73 3.45 -5.66 -5.09
C ASN A 73 3.85 -5.71 -6.57
N ILE A 74 4.41 -4.61 -7.11
CA ILE A 74 4.97 -4.57 -8.48
C ILE A 74 6.17 -5.50 -8.61
N ILE A 75 7.10 -5.49 -7.64
CA ILE A 75 8.25 -6.40 -7.65
C ILE A 75 7.77 -7.85 -7.60
N ALA A 76 6.77 -8.15 -6.78
CA ALA A 76 6.18 -9.49 -6.73
C ALA A 76 5.66 -9.92 -8.12
N LEU A 77 4.97 -9.04 -8.85
CA LEU A 77 4.52 -9.33 -10.23
C LEU A 77 5.70 -9.52 -11.20
N ALA A 78 6.72 -8.68 -11.12
CA ALA A 78 7.90 -8.75 -11.99
C ALA A 78 8.73 -10.03 -11.76
N VAL A 79 8.83 -10.49 -10.51
CA VAL A 79 9.51 -11.74 -10.19
C VAL A 79 8.68 -12.95 -10.61
N LYS A 80 7.34 -12.87 -10.49
CA LYS A 80 6.42 -13.91 -10.97
C LYS A 80 6.50 -14.08 -12.49
N SER A 81 6.56 -12.99 -13.25
CA SER A 81 6.66 -13.05 -14.72
C SER A 81 7.99 -13.64 -15.21
N ARG A 82 9.04 -13.56 -14.38
CA ARG A 82 10.34 -14.23 -14.61
C ARG A 82 10.36 -15.71 -14.20
N GLY A 83 9.24 -16.26 -13.74
CA GLY A 83 9.13 -17.68 -13.35
C GLY A 83 9.76 -18.04 -12.01
N ASN A 84 10.20 -17.07 -11.20
CA ASN A 84 10.82 -17.34 -9.91
C ASN A 84 9.77 -17.42 -8.78
N GLU A 85 9.24 -18.62 -8.56
CA GLU A 85 8.14 -18.86 -7.62
C GLU A 85 8.51 -18.57 -6.16
N SER A 86 9.71 -18.95 -5.73
CA SER A 86 10.15 -18.78 -4.34
C SER A 86 10.32 -17.30 -3.99
N ALA A 87 10.94 -16.53 -4.87
CA ALA A 87 11.08 -15.09 -4.69
C ALA A 87 9.72 -14.37 -4.80
N TRP A 88 8.81 -14.81 -5.68
CA TRP A 88 7.45 -14.27 -5.73
C TRP A 88 6.72 -14.46 -4.40
N ILE A 89 6.79 -15.65 -3.80
CA ILE A 89 6.15 -15.93 -2.50
C ILE A 89 6.75 -15.07 -1.38
N ALA A 90 8.07 -14.85 -1.39
CA ALA A 90 8.73 -13.95 -0.43
C ALA A 90 8.22 -12.51 -0.56
N TRP A 91 8.12 -11.99 -1.79
CA TRP A 91 7.60 -10.65 -2.03
C TRP A 91 6.10 -10.51 -1.70
N CYS A 92 5.30 -11.56 -1.88
CA CYS A 92 3.90 -11.56 -1.39
C CYS A 92 3.83 -11.42 0.13
N ALA A 93 4.73 -12.08 0.87
CA ALA A 93 4.78 -11.96 2.33
C ALA A 93 5.22 -10.55 2.76
N ILE A 94 6.24 -9.98 2.11
CA ILE A 94 6.71 -8.62 2.38
C ILE A 94 5.60 -7.60 2.09
N ALA A 95 4.92 -7.71 0.96
CA ALA A 95 3.80 -6.84 0.59
C ALA A 95 2.66 -6.91 1.62
N GLY A 96 2.29 -8.12 2.08
CA GLY A 96 1.29 -8.29 3.13
C GLY A 96 1.71 -7.67 4.47
N ILE A 97 2.97 -7.83 4.87
CA ILE A 97 3.51 -7.22 6.11
C ILE A 97 3.52 -5.69 6.00
N MET A 98 3.95 -5.13 4.88
CA MET A 98 3.97 -3.68 4.67
C MET A 98 2.57 -3.08 4.70
N LEU A 99 1.59 -3.76 4.09
CA LEU A 99 0.19 -3.33 4.15
C LEU A 99 -0.38 -3.40 5.57
N LEU A 100 -0.01 -4.43 6.35
CA LEU A 100 -0.39 -4.52 7.76
C LEU A 100 0.21 -3.38 8.59
N ILE A 101 1.51 -3.11 8.43
CA ILE A 101 2.17 -2.01 9.16
C ILE A 101 1.54 -0.66 8.80
N TRP A 102 1.29 -0.43 7.51
CA TRP A 102 0.61 0.78 7.02
C TRP A 102 -0.77 0.94 7.67
N THR A 103 -1.62 -0.08 7.58
CA THR A 103 -3.00 -0.01 8.07
C THR A 103 -3.10 0.02 9.59
N ILE A 104 -2.18 -0.63 10.34
CA ILE A 104 -2.10 -0.47 11.79
C ILE A 104 -1.76 0.98 12.14
N THR A 105 -0.79 1.58 11.44
CA THR A 105 -0.40 2.98 11.67
C THR A 105 -1.57 3.92 11.41
N GLU A 106 -2.28 3.74 10.29
CA GLU A 106 -3.50 4.49 10.00
C GLU A 106 -4.58 4.24 11.06
N LEU A 107 -4.85 3.01 11.47
CA LEU A 107 -5.90 2.73 12.46
C LEU A 107 -5.60 3.30 13.84
N VAL A 108 -4.33 3.44 14.21
CA VAL A 108 -3.90 4.03 15.49
C VAL A 108 -4.00 5.56 15.45
N LEU A 109 -3.61 6.19 14.34
CA LEU A 109 -3.50 7.65 14.23
C LEU A 109 -4.74 8.31 13.62
N ILE A 110 -5.33 7.67 12.61
CA ILE A 110 -6.47 8.15 11.81
C ILE A 110 -7.46 6.99 11.58
N PRO A 111 -8.25 6.61 12.61
CA PRO A 111 -9.17 5.49 12.50
C PRO A 111 -10.15 5.68 11.34
N ASN A 112 -10.09 4.80 10.34
CA ASN A 112 -10.96 4.86 9.18
C ASN A 112 -11.39 3.46 8.71
N GLY A 113 -12.57 3.36 8.10
CA GLY A 113 -13.14 2.08 7.68
C GLY A 113 -12.37 1.40 6.55
N LEU A 114 -11.67 2.17 5.70
CA LEU A 114 -10.87 1.62 4.61
C LEU A 114 -9.66 0.85 5.14
N SER A 115 -8.96 1.39 6.15
CA SER A 115 -7.81 0.72 6.76
C SER A 115 -8.21 -0.58 7.45
N ILE A 116 -9.44 -0.71 7.97
CA ILE A 116 -9.94 -2.00 8.50
C ILE A 116 -10.02 -3.05 7.38
N ILE A 117 -10.58 -2.67 6.23
CA ILE A 117 -10.70 -3.57 5.07
C ILE A 117 -9.31 -3.97 4.58
N TYR A 118 -8.42 -3.00 4.37
CA TYR A 118 -7.07 -3.26 3.89
C TYR A 118 -6.22 -4.01 4.92
N PHE A 119 -6.47 -3.86 6.22
CA PHE A 119 -5.83 -4.65 7.27
C PHE A 119 -6.19 -6.13 7.14
N ILE A 120 -7.48 -6.44 6.95
CA ILE A 120 -7.96 -7.81 6.72
C ILE A 120 -7.33 -8.36 5.43
N LEU A 121 -7.30 -7.58 4.34
CA LEU A 121 -6.69 -8.00 3.08
C LEU A 121 -5.18 -8.25 3.22
N GLY A 122 -4.45 -7.42 3.96
CA GLY A 122 -3.03 -7.60 4.25
C GLY A 122 -2.77 -8.86 5.08
N ALA A 123 -3.59 -9.13 6.10
CA ALA A 123 -3.52 -10.35 6.88
C ALA A 123 -3.76 -11.59 6.00
N LEU A 124 -4.79 -11.55 5.15
CA LEU A 124 -5.08 -12.62 4.20
C LEU A 124 -3.94 -12.83 3.19
N GLN A 125 -3.30 -11.75 2.72
CA GLN A 125 -2.18 -11.82 1.77
C GLN A 125 -0.98 -12.49 2.42
N LEU A 126 -0.65 -12.11 3.66
CA LEU A 126 0.43 -12.71 4.43
C LEU A 126 0.14 -14.20 4.71
N VAL A 127 -1.06 -14.54 5.17
CA VAL A 127 -1.46 -15.94 5.42
C VAL A 127 -1.39 -16.76 4.13
N ALA A 128 -1.84 -16.21 3.01
CA ALA A 128 -1.74 -16.87 1.70
C ALA A 128 -0.28 -17.12 1.32
N ALA A 129 0.61 -16.14 1.49
CA ALA A 129 2.04 -16.29 1.23
C ALA A 129 2.68 -17.38 2.11
N LEU A 130 2.39 -17.37 3.42
CA LEU A 130 2.91 -18.39 4.36
C LEU A 130 2.40 -19.79 4.03
N ARG A 131 1.15 -19.93 3.60
CA ARG A 131 0.60 -21.21 3.15
C ARG A 131 1.30 -21.72 1.89
N MET A 132 1.58 -20.83 0.93
CA MET A 132 2.32 -21.20 -0.29
C MET A 132 3.75 -21.61 0.02
N LYS A 133 4.41 -20.94 0.97
CA LYS A 133 5.78 -21.28 1.40
C LYS A 133 5.88 -22.68 1.99
N LYS A 134 4.86 -23.16 2.70
CA LYS A 134 4.82 -24.52 3.26
C LYS A 134 4.62 -25.62 2.20
N GLN A 135 4.31 -25.26 0.96
CA GLN A 135 4.02 -26.18 -0.15
C GLN A 135 5.13 -26.20 -1.22
N LEU A 136 6.19 -25.41 -1.02
CA LEU A 136 7.44 -25.46 -1.77
C LEU A 136 8.34 -26.56 -1.19
#